data_AF-A0A5A9NNC4-F1
#
_entry.id   AF-A0A5A9NNC4-F1
#
_cell.length_a   1.000
_cell.length_b   1.000
_cell.length_c   1.000
_cell.angle_alpha   90.00
_cell.angle_beta   90.00
_cell.angle_gamma   90.00
#
_symmetry.space_group_name_H-M   'P 1'
#
loop_
_entity.id
_entity.type
_entity.pdbx_description
1 polymer ?
#
loop_
_entity_poly.entity_id
_entity_poly.type
_entity_poly.pdbx_seq_one_letter_code
_entity_poly.pdbx_strand_id
1 'polypeptide(L)'
;MEAHLSAVILLLILCSIDVKAQPAHIKPRYEKFLNQHVDVQMNDQRCSSEMKKRHITEGQTNKCKIFNTFITAQKQELRKVCNGAGQSYKGSARMYVSNQPFPLVTCKLQSGDRYPNCVYSGKSSTRYIVVACDKKWPIHYDGDIIATI
;
A
#
# COMPACT_ATOMS: atom_id res chain seq x y z
N MET A 1 21.97 -29.61 -38.07
CA MET A 1 22.47 -28.90 -36.86
C MET A 1 21.69 -27.60 -36.61
N GLU A 2 21.45 -26.77 -37.63
CA GLU A 2 20.66 -25.52 -37.56
C GLU A 2 19.26 -25.65 -36.93
N ALA A 3 18.47 -26.67 -37.31
CA ALA A 3 17.10 -26.85 -36.82
C ALA A 3 17.03 -27.22 -35.32
N HIS A 4 18.02 -27.97 -34.82
CA HIS A 4 18.11 -28.32 -33.40
C HIS A 4 18.53 -27.09 -32.56
N LEU A 5 19.42 -26.26 -33.08
CA LEU A 5 19.87 -25.04 -32.41
C LEU A 5 18.73 -24.01 -32.29
N SER A 6 17.94 -23.84 -33.36
CA SER A 6 16.77 -22.94 -33.36
C SER A 6 15.66 -23.39 -32.41
N ALA A 7 15.38 -24.70 -32.34
CA ALA A 7 14.41 -25.26 -31.41
C ALA A 7 14.83 -25.09 -29.94
N VAL A 8 16.13 -25.25 -29.63
CA VAL A 8 16.67 -25.04 -28.29
C VAL A 8 16.60 -23.57 -27.88
N ILE A 9 16.90 -22.63 -28.79
CA ILE A 9 16.76 -21.18 -28.54
C ILE A 9 15.30 -20.80 -28.27
N LEU A 10 14.35 -21.36 -29.03
CA LEU A 10 12.92 -21.12 -28.82
C LEU A 10 12.43 -21.66 -27.47
N LEU A 11 12.91 -22.84 -27.05
CA LEU A 11 12.64 -23.44 -25.72
C LEU A 11 13.21 -22.60 -24.57
N LEU A 12 14.41 -22.03 -24.73
CA LEU A 12 15.03 -21.16 -23.71
C LEU A 12 14.30 -19.83 -23.54
N ILE A 13 13.76 -19.27 -24.63
CA ILE A 13 12.94 -18.04 -24.59
C ILE A 13 11.59 -18.31 -23.89
N LEU A 14 10.98 -19.48 -24.10
CA LEU A 14 9.73 -19.88 -23.44
C LEU A 14 9.91 -20.19 -21.94
N CYS A 15 11.09 -20.65 -21.50
CA CYS A 15 11.41 -20.87 -20.08
C CYS A 15 11.80 -19.58 -19.32
N SER A 16 11.99 -18.45 -20.00
CA SER A 16 12.50 -17.21 -19.37
C SER A 16 11.42 -16.19 -19.01
N ILE A 17 10.15 -16.48 -19.28
CA ILE A 17 9.03 -15.64 -18.83
C ILE A 17 8.68 -15.95 -17.38
N ASP A 18 9.59 -15.62 -16.47
CA ASP A 18 9.26 -15.29 -15.08
C ASP A 18 8.54 -13.93 -15.07
N VAL A 19 7.36 -13.87 -15.67
CA VAL A 19 6.43 -12.79 -15.40
C VAL A 19 6.03 -12.98 -13.94
N LYS A 20 6.65 -12.21 -13.04
CA LYS A 20 6.16 -11.99 -11.66
C LYS A 20 4.81 -11.26 -11.73
N ALA A 21 3.83 -11.88 -12.37
CA ALA A 21 2.46 -11.42 -12.43
C ALA A 21 1.94 -11.42 -11.00
N GLN A 22 1.27 -10.33 -10.62
CA GLN A 22 0.56 -10.31 -9.36
C GLN A 22 -0.54 -11.38 -9.40
N PRO A 23 -0.61 -12.28 -8.39
CA PRO A 23 -1.68 -13.28 -8.32
C PRO A 23 -3.05 -12.61 -8.38
N ALA A 24 -3.99 -13.19 -9.14
CA ALA A 24 -5.29 -12.57 -9.44
C ALA A 24 -6.07 -12.16 -8.18
N HIS A 25 -5.99 -12.95 -7.10
CA HIS A 25 -6.68 -12.66 -5.84
C HIS A 25 -6.06 -11.51 -5.03
N ILE A 26 -4.82 -11.13 -5.31
CA ILE A 26 -4.09 -10.05 -4.61
C ILE A 26 -4.39 -8.69 -5.23
N LYS A 27 -4.55 -8.65 -6.57
CA LYS A 27 -4.69 -7.40 -7.32
C LYS A 27 -5.74 -6.45 -6.73
N PRO A 28 -6.98 -6.86 -6.44
CA PRO A 28 -7.99 -5.94 -5.88
C PRO A 28 -7.61 -5.38 -4.51
N ARG A 29 -6.95 -6.19 -3.66
CA ARG A 29 -6.54 -5.78 -2.31
C ARG A 29 -5.36 -4.81 -2.36
N TYR A 30 -4.41 -5.06 -3.25
CA TYR A 30 -3.28 -4.18 -3.47
C TYR A 30 -3.72 -2.85 -4.08
N GLU A 31 -4.60 -2.86 -5.08
CA GLU A 31 -5.17 -1.64 -5.66
C GLU A 31 -5.94 -0.83 -4.61
N LYS A 32 -6.73 -1.49 -3.75
CA LYS A 32 -7.37 -0.83 -2.61
C LYS A 32 -6.36 -0.23 -1.64
N PHE A 33 -5.28 -0.95 -1.31
CA PHE A 33 -4.19 -0.43 -0.48
C PHE A 33 -3.56 0.81 -1.10
N LEU A 34 -3.24 0.79 -2.40
CA LEU A 34 -2.66 1.94 -3.09
C LEU A 34 -3.61 3.14 -3.10
N ASN A 35 -4.89 2.91 -3.42
CA ASN A 35 -5.89 3.97 -3.43
C ASN A 35 -6.02 4.65 -2.06
N GLN A 36 -6.13 3.83 -1.00
CA GLN A 36 -6.35 4.34 0.35
C GLN A 36 -5.09 4.91 1.00
N HIS A 37 -3.90 4.38 0.71
CA HIS A 37 -2.73 4.62 1.57
C HIS A 37 -1.49 5.14 0.86
N VAL A 38 -1.52 5.39 -0.45
CA VAL A 38 -0.31 5.79 -1.19
C VAL A 38 -0.55 7.05 -2.01
N ASP A 39 0.22 8.10 -1.71
CA ASP A 39 0.26 9.33 -2.48
C ASP A 39 1.57 10.07 -2.22
N VAL A 40 2.47 10.07 -3.21
CA VAL A 40 3.79 10.71 -3.12
C VAL A 40 3.70 12.22 -2.92
N GLN A 41 2.61 12.85 -3.36
CA GLN A 41 2.44 14.31 -3.30
C GLN A 41 1.48 14.75 -2.19
N MET A 42 1.08 13.84 -1.30
CA MET A 42 0.17 14.18 -0.22
C MET A 42 0.80 15.21 0.72
N ASN A 43 -0.04 16.10 1.23
CA ASN A 43 0.28 16.97 2.35
C ASN A 43 -0.97 17.10 3.24
N ASP A 44 -0.81 17.69 4.41
CA ASP A 44 -1.85 17.82 5.43
C ASP A 44 -3.06 18.66 5.00
N GLN A 45 -2.88 19.62 4.08
CA GLN A 45 -3.96 20.47 3.57
C GLN A 45 -4.87 19.75 2.56
N ARG A 46 -4.44 18.64 1.98
CA ARG A 46 -5.15 17.93 0.90
C ARG A 46 -6.08 16.81 1.35
N CYS A 47 -6.21 16.58 2.66
CA CYS A 47 -6.99 15.45 3.19
C CYS A 47 -8.43 15.40 2.65
N SER A 48 -9.19 16.48 2.75
CA SER A 48 -10.58 16.50 2.28
C SER A 48 -10.69 16.27 0.77
N SER A 49 -9.83 16.89 -0.03
CA SER A 49 -9.86 16.76 -1.49
C SER A 49 -9.47 15.35 -1.95
N GLU A 50 -8.41 14.76 -1.38
CA GLU A 50 -7.95 13.43 -1.80
C GLU A 50 -8.88 12.33 -1.32
N MET A 51 -9.38 12.41 -0.08
CA MET A 51 -10.36 11.46 0.45
C MET A 51 -11.63 11.43 -0.43
N LYS A 52 -12.13 12.59 -0.84
CA LYS A 52 -13.28 12.72 -1.76
C LYS A 52 -12.96 12.21 -3.16
N LYS A 53 -11.87 12.68 -3.78
CA LYS A 53 -11.46 12.30 -5.14
C LYS A 53 -11.31 10.78 -5.30
N ARG A 54 -10.78 10.12 -4.28
CA ARG A 54 -10.51 8.67 -4.26
C ARG A 54 -11.65 7.83 -3.69
N HIS A 55 -12.76 8.48 -3.30
CA HIS A 55 -13.93 7.90 -2.67
C HIS A 55 -13.57 6.93 -1.52
N ILE A 56 -12.74 7.38 -0.58
CA ILE A 56 -12.29 6.56 0.55
C ILE A 56 -13.34 6.57 1.65
N THR A 57 -14.07 5.47 1.80
CA THR A 57 -15.19 5.34 2.74
C THR A 57 -14.92 4.28 3.82
N GLU A 58 -15.79 4.29 4.83
CA GLU A 58 -15.92 3.19 5.79
C GLU A 58 -16.51 1.96 5.07
N GLY A 59 -15.72 0.89 4.96
CA GLY A 59 -16.15 -0.34 4.27
C GLY A 59 -16.53 -0.14 2.80
N GLN A 60 -17.65 -0.72 2.38
CA GLN A 60 -18.28 -0.52 1.07
C GLN A 60 -19.55 0.32 1.21
N THR A 61 -19.46 1.43 1.96
CA THR A 61 -20.59 2.33 2.19
C THR A 61 -20.28 3.72 1.63
N ASN A 62 -21.21 4.67 1.79
CA ASN A 62 -20.94 6.08 1.54
C ASN A 62 -20.54 6.87 2.81
N LYS A 63 -20.33 6.18 3.94
CA LYS A 63 -19.94 6.84 5.20
C LYS A 63 -18.49 7.31 5.15
N CYS A 64 -18.24 8.47 5.76
CA CYS A 64 -16.90 9.00 5.93
C CYS A 64 -16.06 8.01 6.76
N LYS A 65 -14.84 7.73 6.32
CA LYS A 65 -13.88 6.91 7.09
C LYS A 65 -13.31 7.78 8.19
N ILE A 66 -13.29 7.33 9.45
CA ILE A 66 -12.87 8.19 10.57
C ILE A 66 -11.40 8.59 10.49
N PHE A 67 -10.53 7.63 10.14
CA PHE A 67 -9.10 7.84 9.97
C PHE A 67 -8.62 7.24 8.67
N ASN A 68 -7.70 7.93 8.00
CA ASN A 68 -6.96 7.38 6.88
C ASN A 68 -5.55 7.94 6.85
N THR A 69 -4.54 7.08 6.78
CA THR A 69 -3.15 7.51 6.63
C THR A 69 -2.69 7.31 5.19
N PHE A 70 -2.17 8.36 4.59
CA PHE A 70 -1.41 8.31 3.36
C PHE A 70 0.08 8.21 3.66
N ILE A 71 0.77 7.32 2.96
CA ILE A 71 2.21 7.17 2.98
C ILE A 71 2.76 7.94 1.78
N THR A 72 3.59 8.94 2.05
CA THR A 72 4.20 9.79 1.02
C THR A 72 5.48 9.15 0.50
N ALA A 73 5.34 8.01 -0.17
CA ALA A 73 6.44 7.28 -0.77
C ALA A 73 5.99 6.54 -2.04
N GLN A 74 6.96 6.15 -2.88
CA GLN A 74 6.66 5.37 -4.07
C GLN A 74 6.19 3.96 -3.70
N LYS A 75 5.23 3.41 -4.47
CA LYS A 75 4.69 2.05 -4.24
C LYS A 75 5.78 0.97 -4.24
N GLN A 76 6.88 1.18 -4.97
CA GLN A 76 8.02 0.28 -5.02
C GLN A 76 8.71 0.17 -3.65
N GLU A 77 8.82 1.26 -2.90
CA GLU A 77 9.39 1.24 -1.55
C GLU A 77 8.49 0.45 -0.58
N LEU A 78 7.17 0.60 -0.71
CA LEU A 78 6.21 -0.17 0.10
C LEU A 78 6.24 -1.66 -0.21
N ARG A 79 6.50 -2.03 -1.47
CA ARG A 79 6.75 -3.42 -1.82
C ARG A 79 7.98 -3.98 -1.11
N LYS A 80 9.04 -3.19 -0.90
CA LYS A 80 10.24 -3.67 -0.21
C LYS A 80 9.96 -4.08 1.24
N VAL A 81 9.00 -3.47 1.91
CA VAL A 81 8.58 -3.86 3.28
C VAL A 81 8.16 -5.34 3.31
N CYS A 82 7.42 -5.80 2.30
CA CYS A 82 7.03 -7.21 2.16
C CYS A 82 8.12 -8.12 1.53
N ASN A 83 9.30 -7.58 1.22
CA ASN A 83 10.38 -8.24 0.45
C ASN A 83 11.77 -8.06 1.09
N GLY A 84 11.85 -7.89 2.41
CA GLY A 84 13.12 -7.87 3.16
C GLY A 84 13.49 -6.52 3.80
N ALA A 85 12.78 -5.43 3.48
CA ALA A 85 12.91 -4.15 4.17
C ALA A 85 11.88 -3.96 5.30
N GLY A 86 11.33 -5.07 5.79
CA GLY A 86 10.45 -5.11 6.95
C GLY A 86 10.69 -6.38 7.76
N GLN A 87 10.26 -6.37 9.02
CA GLN A 87 10.37 -7.47 9.97
C GLN A 87 8.98 -7.92 10.42
N SER A 88 8.86 -9.19 10.82
CA SER A 88 7.60 -9.72 11.38
C SER A 88 7.16 -8.87 12.56
N TYR A 89 5.91 -8.40 12.53
CA TYR A 89 5.33 -7.60 13.59
C TYR A 89 4.54 -8.47 14.56
N LYS A 90 4.89 -8.42 15.85
CA LYS A 90 4.22 -9.17 16.93
C LYS A 90 4.10 -10.68 16.67
N GLY A 91 5.13 -11.28 16.06
CA GLY A 91 5.17 -12.72 15.76
C GLY A 91 4.23 -13.16 14.63
N SER A 92 3.63 -12.22 13.89
CA SER A 92 2.73 -12.55 12.78
C SER A 92 3.49 -12.99 11.53
N ALA A 93 3.00 -14.04 10.87
CA ALA A 93 3.52 -14.48 9.57
C ALA A 93 3.09 -13.58 8.39
N ARG A 94 2.16 -12.63 8.62
CA ARG A 94 1.60 -11.78 7.55
C ARG A 94 1.74 -10.29 7.80
N MET A 95 2.02 -9.86 9.02
CA MET A 95 2.17 -8.45 9.36
C MET A 95 3.64 -8.08 9.44
N TYR A 96 4.01 -6.98 8.81
CA TYR A 96 5.37 -6.50 8.73
C TYR A 96 5.45 -5.05 9.20
N VAL A 97 6.39 -4.77 10.10
CA VAL A 97 6.81 -3.41 10.42
C VAL A 97 7.97 -3.03 9.50
N SER A 98 7.98 -1.81 8.98
CA SER A 98 9.08 -1.34 8.15
C SER A 98 10.39 -1.25 8.94
N ASN A 99 11.54 -1.44 8.29
CA ASN A 99 12.85 -1.27 8.93
C ASN A 99 13.27 0.20 9.03
N GLN A 100 12.66 1.06 8.22
CA GLN A 100 12.90 2.50 8.18
C GLN A 100 11.57 3.24 8.31
N PRO A 101 11.56 4.44 8.91
CA PRO A 101 10.35 5.21 9.01
C PRO A 101 9.98 5.81 7.64
N PHE A 102 8.69 6.01 7.44
CA PHE A 102 8.12 6.65 6.27
C PHE A 102 7.50 8.00 6.67
N PRO A 103 7.55 9.00 5.77
CA PRO A 103 6.73 10.19 5.92
C PRO A 103 5.25 9.85 5.64
N LEU A 104 4.38 10.32 6.53
CA LEU A 104 2.95 10.01 6.58
C LEU A 104 2.13 11.29 6.69
N VAL A 105 0.92 11.24 6.15
CA VAL A 105 -0.14 12.22 6.42
C VAL A 105 -1.37 11.47 6.93
N THR A 106 -1.71 11.67 8.20
CA THR A 106 -2.92 11.12 8.80
C THR A 106 -4.07 12.10 8.64
N CYS A 107 -5.10 11.70 7.90
CA CYS A 107 -6.36 12.40 7.79
C CYS A 107 -7.32 11.93 8.87
N LYS A 108 -7.80 12.87 9.70
CA LYS A 108 -8.81 12.64 10.73
C LYS A 108 -10.08 13.37 10.35
N LEU A 109 -11.21 12.66 10.36
CA LEU A 109 -12.53 13.25 10.13
C LEU A 109 -12.81 14.32 11.20
N GLN A 110 -13.24 15.50 10.75
CA GLN A 110 -13.63 16.62 11.60
C GLN A 110 -15.15 16.80 11.60
N SER A 111 -15.78 16.65 10.44
CA SER A 111 -17.24 16.76 10.30
C SER A 111 -17.75 16.04 9.05
N GLY A 112 -19.06 15.79 9.03
CA GLY A 112 -19.78 15.10 7.97
C GLY A 112 -19.89 13.58 8.21
N ASP A 113 -21.03 13.02 7.82
CA ASP A 113 -21.31 11.58 8.02
C ASP A 113 -21.11 10.76 6.74
N ARG A 114 -21.34 11.37 5.57
CA ARG A 114 -21.30 10.72 4.25
C ARG A 114 -20.75 11.68 3.19
N TYR A 115 -20.16 11.14 2.12
CA TYR A 115 -19.80 11.98 0.97
C TYR A 115 -21.05 12.57 0.30
N PRO A 116 -20.95 13.81 -0.24
CA PRO A 116 -19.72 14.59 -0.46
C PRO A 116 -19.26 15.49 0.70
N ASN A 117 -19.87 15.37 1.89
CA ASN A 117 -19.74 16.35 2.98
C ASN A 117 -18.63 16.04 4.00
N CYS A 118 -17.80 15.03 3.76
CA CYS A 118 -16.71 14.67 4.67
C CYS A 118 -15.61 15.74 4.68
N VAL A 119 -15.30 16.28 5.85
CA VAL A 119 -14.22 17.27 6.06
C VAL A 119 -13.16 16.67 6.98
N TYR A 120 -11.90 16.80 6.59
CA TYR A 120 -10.77 16.19 7.29
C TYR A 120 -9.69 17.22 7.63
N SER A 121 -9.03 17.02 8.77
CA SER A 121 -7.75 17.65 9.10
C SER A 121 -6.62 16.68 8.75
N GLY A 122 -5.51 17.18 8.21
CA GLY A 122 -4.29 16.40 8.06
C GLY A 122 -3.28 16.64 9.19
N LYS A 123 -2.47 15.63 9.49
CA LYS A 123 -1.29 15.75 10.34
C LYS A 123 -0.13 14.98 9.74
N SER A 124 0.98 15.68 9.49
CA SER A 124 2.21 15.07 9.00
C SER A 124 3.01 14.42 10.14
N SER A 125 3.65 13.28 9.87
CA SER A 125 4.59 12.64 10.81
C SER A 125 5.55 11.71 10.08
N THR A 126 6.60 11.27 10.77
CA THR A 126 7.56 10.28 10.26
C THR A 126 7.57 9.08 11.21
N ARG A 127 7.11 7.92 10.74
CA ARG A 127 6.83 6.76 11.60
C ARG A 127 7.08 5.43 10.88
N TYR A 128 7.25 4.37 11.66
CA TYR A 128 7.36 3.01 11.10
C TYR A 128 5.98 2.49 10.77
N ILE A 129 5.78 2.01 9.55
CA ILE A 129 4.47 1.51 9.11
C ILE A 129 4.35 0.03 9.40
N VAL A 130 3.14 -0.38 9.76
CA VAL A 130 2.76 -1.79 9.87
C VAL A 130 1.79 -2.12 8.74
N VAL A 131 2.15 -3.11 7.92
CA VAL A 131 1.34 -3.53 6.77
C VAL A 131 1.13 -5.03 6.78
N ALA A 132 -0.05 -5.47 6.35
CA ALA A 132 -0.26 -6.87 6.01
C ALA A 132 0.24 -7.15 4.60
N CYS A 133 0.94 -8.27 4.43
CA CYS A 133 1.49 -8.73 3.16
C CYS A 133 0.85 -10.06 2.73
N ASP A 134 0.60 -10.22 1.43
CA ASP A 134 0.24 -11.50 0.79
C ASP A 134 1.14 -11.70 -0.43
N LYS A 135 1.77 -12.88 -0.53
CA LYS A 135 2.78 -13.25 -1.55
C LYS A 135 3.67 -12.07 -1.97
N LYS A 136 4.26 -11.37 -0.99
CA LYS A 136 5.19 -10.23 -1.19
C LYS A 136 4.56 -8.91 -1.66
N TRP A 137 3.24 -8.76 -1.55
CA TRP A 137 2.51 -7.52 -1.87
C TRP A 137 1.83 -6.95 -0.62
N PRO A 138 1.92 -5.64 -0.36
CA PRO A 138 1.15 -5.02 0.71
C PRO A 138 -0.32 -5.00 0.33
N ILE A 139 -1.19 -5.42 1.23
CA ILE A 139 -2.64 -5.58 0.96
C ILE A 139 -3.50 -4.84 1.99
N HIS A 140 -2.90 -4.39 3.09
CA HIS A 140 -3.58 -3.64 4.14
C HIS A 140 -2.57 -2.81 4.92
N TYR A 141 -2.96 -1.59 5.28
CA TYR A 141 -2.25 -0.77 6.26
C TYR A 141 -2.91 -0.97 7.62
N ASP A 142 -2.16 -1.49 8.58
CA ASP A 142 -2.64 -1.80 9.93
C ASP A 142 -2.51 -0.59 10.87
N GLY A 143 -1.44 0.18 10.68
CA GLY A 143 -1.13 1.32 11.52
C GLY A 143 0.32 1.74 11.41
N ASP A 144 0.74 2.53 12.39
CA ASP A 144 2.11 2.99 12.55
C ASP A 144 2.54 2.93 14.01
N ILE A 145 3.86 2.92 14.22
CA ILE A 145 4.47 3.00 15.54
C ILE A 145 5.56 4.06 15.55
N ILE A 146 5.78 4.63 16.74
CA ILE A 146 7.01 5.36 17.05
C ILE A 146 8.05 4.28 17.38
N ALA A 147 9.30 4.44 16.91
CA ALA A 147 10.37 3.60 17.41
C ALA A 147 10.47 3.78 18.93
N THR A 148 10.02 2.79 19.68
CA THR A 148 10.49 2.56 21.04
C THR A 148 11.83 1.86 20.92
N ILE A 149 12.88 2.60 21.27
CA ILE A 149 14.23 2.08 21.52
C ILE A 149 14.16 1.11 22.71
#